data_AF-A0AAE0KLT9-F1
#
_entry.id   AF-A0AAE0KLT9-F1
#
_cell.length_a   1.000
_cell.length_b   1.000
_cell.length_c   1.000
_cell.angle_alpha   90.00
_cell.angle_beta   90.00
_cell.angle_gamma   90.00
#
_symmetry.space_group_name_H-M   'P 1'
#
loop_
_entity.id
_entity.type
_entity.pdbx_description
1 polymer ?
#
loop_
_entity_poly.entity_id
_entity_poly.type
_entity_poly.pdbx_seq_one_letter_code
_entity_poly.pdbx_strand_id
1 'polypeptide(L)'
;MQEELDQWTIPRGYSMRIAGAKVTGKKKVRWVCFRGGEARHHRAPVDASIIEQAKNEGRRKPTTDRLSKKCGCLFKFEVIETTKGSDLWVLHYPNEEHKVHNHGPSDQTSDPRARKLPSYMSAEVDQWLREGWQVSKIQEELKGRGFTNVLNTDLYNRKRLLKKDEGHMLG
;
A
#
# COMPACT_ATOMS: atom_id res chain seq x y z
N MET A 1 0.69 16.93 -1.22
CA MET A 1 1.51 16.36 -0.12
C MET A 1 1.73 14.84 -0.22
N GLN A 2 0.74 13.94 -0.09
CA GLN A 2 1.02 12.49 -0.18
C GLN A 2 1.57 12.07 -1.54
N GLU A 3 0.98 12.54 -2.64
CA GLU A 3 1.42 12.19 -4.00
C GLU A 3 2.82 12.74 -4.30
N GLU A 4 3.10 13.98 -3.89
CA GLU A 4 4.44 14.58 -3.98
C GLU A 4 5.48 13.77 -3.19
N LEU A 5 5.14 13.34 -1.97
CA LEU A 5 6.02 12.50 -1.16
C LEU A 5 6.23 11.12 -1.80
N ASP A 6 5.18 10.52 -2.36
CA ASP A 6 5.25 9.26 -3.07
C ASP A 6 6.15 9.35 -4.31
N GLN A 7 6.04 10.43 -5.10
CA GLN A 7 6.90 10.69 -6.27
C GLN A 7 8.38 10.74 -5.89
N TRP A 8 8.71 11.24 -4.70
CA TRP A 8 10.09 11.27 -4.22
C TRP A 8 10.54 9.95 -3.56
N THR A 9 9.68 9.33 -2.75
CA THR A 9 10.04 8.17 -1.92
C THR A 9 9.97 6.83 -2.66
N ILE A 10 8.95 6.62 -3.49
CA ILE A 10 8.71 5.32 -4.16
C ILE A 10 9.86 4.93 -5.10
N PRO A 11 10.41 5.82 -5.94
CA PRO A 11 11.57 5.48 -6.78
C PRO A 11 12.81 5.10 -5.98
N ARG A 12 12.89 5.50 -4.71
CA ARG A 12 13.97 5.16 -3.76
C ARG A 12 13.66 3.90 -2.94
N GLY A 13 12.55 3.21 -3.23
CA GLY A 13 12.08 2.02 -2.53
C GLY A 13 11.56 2.28 -1.11
N TYR A 14 11.20 3.53 -0.80
CA TYR A 14 10.59 3.89 0.48
C TYR A 14 9.17 4.37 0.25
N SER A 15 8.35 4.22 1.28
CA SER A 15 6.94 4.59 1.21
C SER A 15 6.49 5.00 2.58
N MET A 16 5.72 6.08 2.57
CA MET A 16 5.32 6.81 3.76
C MET A 16 3.80 6.89 3.81
N ARG A 17 3.25 6.84 5.02
CA ARG A 17 1.82 7.00 5.26
C ARG A 17 1.57 8.04 6.33
N ILE A 18 0.45 8.72 6.22
CA ILE A 18 -0.05 9.60 7.28
C ILE A 18 -0.43 8.73 8.48
N ALA A 19 0.16 9.02 9.64
CA ALA A 19 -0.19 8.39 10.92
C ALA A 19 -1.13 9.26 11.75
N GLY A 20 -1.17 10.56 11.49
CA GLY A 20 -2.08 11.49 12.15
C GLY A 20 -1.99 12.88 11.53
N ALA A 21 -3.09 13.60 11.56
CA ALA A 21 -3.16 15.01 11.18
C ALA A 21 -3.87 15.77 12.31
N LYS A 22 -3.31 16.91 12.72
CA LYS A 22 -3.89 17.80 13.72
C LYS A 22 -4.06 19.19 13.10
N VAL A 23 -5.26 19.75 13.23
CA VAL A 23 -5.66 21.04 12.63
C VAL A 23 -5.96 22.09 13.70
N THR A 24 -5.91 21.73 14.99
CA THR A 24 -6.09 22.69 16.08
C THR A 24 -4.81 23.48 16.33
N GLY A 25 -4.85 24.78 16.01
CA GLY A 25 -3.68 25.67 16.06
C GLY A 25 -2.90 25.62 14.75
N LYS A 26 -1.57 25.40 14.83
CA LYS A 26 -0.72 25.16 13.66
C LYS A 26 -1.04 23.79 13.07
N LYS A 27 -1.22 23.72 11.75
CA LYS A 27 -1.46 22.44 11.08
C LYS A 27 -0.23 21.55 11.21
N LYS A 28 -0.46 20.26 11.48
CA LYS A 28 0.59 19.26 11.66
C LYS A 28 0.20 17.95 11.03
N VAL A 29 1.08 17.39 10.20
CA VAL A 29 0.91 16.07 9.58
C VAL A 29 2.07 15.17 9.99
N ARG A 30 1.76 14.02 10.59
CA ARG A 30 2.75 13.01 10.96
C ARG A 30 2.85 11.93 9.90
N TRP A 31 4.06 11.73 9.42
CA TRP A 31 4.43 10.74 8.42
C TRP A 31 5.23 9.62 9.06
N VAL A 32 4.87 8.36 8.78
CA VAL A 32 5.60 7.18 9.27
C VAL A 32 5.90 6.24 8.11
N CYS A 33 6.98 5.48 8.23
CA CYS A 33 7.30 4.43 7.28
C CYS A 33 6.15 3.41 7.13
N PHE A 34 5.88 2.96 5.91
CA PHE A 34 4.92 1.89 5.65
C PHE A 34 5.28 0.59 6.39
N ARG A 35 6.57 0.29 6.56
CA ARG A 35 7.04 -0.87 7.34
C ARG A 35 7.09 -0.63 8.85
N GLY A 36 6.68 0.55 9.30
CA GLY A 36 6.64 0.91 10.72
C GLY A 36 5.44 0.34 11.49
N GLY A 37 5.67 0.06 12.77
CA GLY A 37 4.75 -0.62 13.70
C GLY A 37 4.97 -2.13 13.75
N GLU A 38 4.23 -2.80 14.63
CA GLU A 38 4.32 -4.24 14.82
C GLU A 38 3.42 -5.01 13.83
N ALA A 39 3.84 -6.23 13.51
CA ALA A 39 3.03 -7.18 12.79
C ALA A 39 1.79 -7.54 13.63
N ARG A 40 0.59 -7.14 13.21
CA ARG A 40 -0.65 -7.38 13.99
C ARG A 40 -1.06 -8.86 14.10
N HIS A 41 -0.32 -9.78 13.49
CA HIS A 41 -0.66 -11.20 13.48
C HIS A 41 0.63 -12.04 13.46
N HIS A 42 1.18 -12.35 14.62
CA HIS A 42 1.82 -13.65 14.79
C HIS A 42 0.68 -14.64 15.05
N ARG A 43 0.11 -15.22 13.99
CA ARG A 43 -0.50 -16.54 14.18
C ARG A 43 0.69 -17.50 14.34
N ALA A 44 0.60 -18.43 15.29
CA ALA A 44 1.58 -19.50 15.34
C ALA A 44 1.61 -20.18 13.96
N PRO A 45 2.79 -20.62 13.47
CA PRO A 45 2.89 -21.35 12.22
C PRO A 45 1.81 -22.43 12.20
N VAL A 46 0.94 -22.42 11.19
CA VAL A 46 -0.09 -23.45 11.07
C VAL A 46 0.65 -24.75 10.76
N ASP A 47 0.51 -25.73 11.64
CA ASP A 47 1.09 -27.07 11.46
C ASP A 47 0.78 -27.60 10.06
N ALA A 48 1.78 -28.18 9.40
CA ALA A 48 1.66 -28.74 8.05
C ALA A 48 0.51 -29.75 7.97
N SER A 49 0.24 -30.49 9.05
CA SER A 49 -0.87 -31.44 9.17
C SER A 49 -2.25 -30.78 9.03
N ILE A 50 -2.44 -29.57 9.56
CA ILE A 50 -3.71 -28.82 9.46
C ILE A 50 -3.90 -28.26 8.05
N ILE A 51 -2.81 -27.87 7.38
CA ILE A 51 -2.83 -27.42 5.97
C ILE A 51 -3.25 -28.58 5.05
N GLU A 52 -2.72 -29.77 5.30
CA GLU A 52 -3.01 -30.98 4.54
C GLU A 52 -4.43 -31.50 4.80
N GLN A 53 -4.87 -31.49 6.06
CA GLN A 53 -6.26 -31.80 6.41
C GLN A 53 -7.26 -30.85 5.74
N ALA A 54 -7.02 -29.54 5.77
CA ALA A 54 -7.89 -28.57 5.10
C ALA A 54 -7.94 -28.78 3.58
N LYS A 55 -6.82 -29.18 2.96
CA LYS A 55 -6.76 -29.53 1.53
C LYS A 55 -7.60 -30.77 1.22
N ASN A 56 -7.55 -31.79 2.08
CA ASN A 56 -8.32 -33.02 1.94
C ASN A 56 -9.82 -32.83 2.19
N GLU A 57 -10.20 -31.91 3.10
CA GLU A 57 -11.59 -31.57 3.42
C GLU A 57 -12.22 -30.57 2.41
N GLY A 58 -11.49 -30.15 1.38
CA GLY A 58 -11.95 -29.12 0.43
C GLY A 58 -12.19 -27.74 1.07
N ARG A 59 -11.72 -27.54 2.31
CA ARG A 59 -11.83 -26.26 3.02
C ARG A 59 -10.77 -25.29 2.51
N ARG A 60 -11.08 -23.99 2.53
CA ARG A 60 -10.07 -22.96 2.27
C ARG A 60 -8.92 -23.16 3.24
N LYS A 61 -7.70 -23.33 2.70
CA LYS A 61 -6.46 -23.42 3.50
C LYS A 61 -6.50 -22.36 4.62
N PRO A 62 -6.21 -22.73 5.88
CA PRO A 62 -5.95 -21.75 6.92
C PRO A 62 -4.99 -20.73 6.32
N THR A 63 -5.37 -19.46 6.42
CA THR A 63 -4.70 -18.37 5.70
C THR A 63 -3.23 -18.40 6.06
N THR A 64 -2.43 -18.97 5.15
CA THR A 64 -0.97 -19.09 5.25
C THR A 64 -0.41 -17.77 5.73
N ASP A 65 0.49 -17.85 6.71
CA ASP A 65 1.27 -16.76 7.27
C ASP A 65 1.59 -15.72 6.21
N ARG A 66 0.76 -14.66 6.14
CA ARG A 66 1.21 -13.44 5.49
C ARG A 66 2.22 -12.86 6.45
N LEU A 67 3.49 -13.27 6.27
CA LEU A 67 4.63 -12.61 6.88
C LEU A 67 4.40 -11.11 6.74
N SER A 68 4.19 -10.47 7.87
CA SER A 68 3.86 -9.07 7.91
C SER A 68 4.99 -8.29 7.27
N LYS A 69 4.65 -7.33 6.42
CA LYS A 69 5.65 -6.42 5.81
C LYS A 69 6.21 -5.43 6.84
N LYS A 70 5.62 -5.39 8.03
CA LYS A 70 6.05 -4.56 9.16
C LYS A 70 7.30 -5.15 9.80
N CYS A 71 8.31 -4.31 10.02
CA CYS A 71 9.57 -4.67 10.64
C CYS A 71 9.91 -3.76 11.84
N GLY A 72 8.90 -3.13 12.45
CA GLY A 72 9.12 -2.23 13.58
C GLY A 72 9.88 -0.94 13.22
N CYS A 73 9.89 -0.53 11.95
CA CYS A 73 10.61 0.67 11.52
C CYS A 73 10.14 1.92 12.27
N LEU A 74 11.07 2.61 12.92
CA LEU A 74 10.78 3.81 13.70
C LEU A 74 10.71 5.07 12.82
N PHE A 75 11.28 5.06 11.61
CA PHE A 75 11.36 6.25 10.75
C PHE A 75 10.04 7.03 10.68
N LYS A 76 10.08 8.28 11.15
CA LYS A 76 8.94 9.18 11.16
C LYS A 76 9.39 10.64 11.16
N PHE A 77 8.61 11.48 10.50
CA PHE A 77 8.78 12.92 10.57
C PHE A 77 7.42 13.61 10.65
N GLU A 78 7.44 14.86 11.03
CA GLU A 78 6.26 15.70 11.16
C GLU A 78 6.46 16.93 10.29
N VAL A 79 5.47 17.26 9.49
CA VAL A 79 5.44 18.49 8.72
C VAL A 79 4.52 19.44 9.47
N ILE A 80 5.07 20.54 9.95
CA ILE A 80 4.40 21.49 10.85
C ILE A 80 4.37 22.85 10.16
N GLU A 81 3.20 23.46 10.13
CA GLU A 81 3.00 24.82 9.63
C GLU A 81 3.80 25.80 10.49
N THR A 82 4.56 26.72 9.88
CA THR A 82 5.43 27.65 10.64
C THR A 82 4.61 28.66 11.40
N THR A 83 3.62 29.27 10.74
CA THR A 83 2.69 30.24 11.31
C THR A 83 1.27 29.87 10.87
N LYS A 84 0.28 30.06 11.75
CA LYS A 84 -1.11 29.69 11.45
C LYS A 84 -1.60 30.39 10.16
N GLY A 85 -2.04 29.61 9.19
CA GLY A 85 -2.52 30.09 7.89
C GLY A 85 -1.42 30.39 6.88
N SER A 86 -0.15 30.08 7.18
CA SER A 86 0.95 30.23 6.23
C SER A 86 1.10 28.99 5.35
N ASP A 87 1.52 29.16 4.11
CA ASP A 87 1.91 28.06 3.23
C ASP A 87 3.36 27.57 3.47
N LEU A 88 4.00 28.07 4.53
CA LEU A 88 5.34 27.65 4.91
C LEU A 88 5.27 26.51 5.93
N TRP A 89 5.99 25.42 5.63
CA TRP A 89 6.04 24.22 6.45
C TRP A 89 7.47 23.87 6.81
N VAL A 90 7.67 23.40 8.03
CA VAL A 90 8.96 22.88 8.53
C VAL A 90 8.87 21.39 8.78
N LEU A 91 9.97 20.70 8.44
CA LEU A 91 10.14 19.28 8.71
C LEU A 91 10.78 19.11 10.08
N HIS A 92 10.15 18.30 10.92
CA HIS A 92 10.58 18.01 12.29
C HIS A 92 10.72 16.50 12.51
N TYR A 93 11.88 16.09 13.02
CA TYR A 93 12.11 14.72 13.50
C TYR A 93 12.02 14.70 15.03
N PRO A 94 11.26 13.76 15.63
CA PRO A 94 11.16 13.70 17.09
C PRO A 94 12.48 13.40 17.81
N ASN A 95 13.36 12.59 17.22
CA ASN A 95 14.74 12.36 17.66
C ASN A 95 15.58 11.80 16.48
N GLU A 96 16.87 11.53 16.70
CA GLU A 96 17.78 10.99 15.68
C GLU A 96 17.40 9.58 15.17
N GLU A 97 16.86 8.70 16.03
CA GLU A 97 16.43 7.34 15.63
C GLU A 97 15.31 7.39 14.58
N HIS A 98 14.48 8.43 14.61
CA HIS A 98 13.39 8.61 13.65
C HIS A 98 13.87 9.11 12.28
N LYS A 99 15.16 9.45 12.12
CA LYS A 99 15.78 9.82 10.84
C LYS A 99 16.29 8.63 10.05
N VAL A 100 16.33 7.44 10.64
CA VAL A 100 16.94 6.25 10.04
C VAL A 100 15.92 5.13 9.86
N HIS A 101 15.95 4.48 8.70
CA HIS A 101 15.20 3.24 8.48
C HIS A 101 16.00 2.05 9.02
N ASN A 102 15.33 1.12 9.68
CA ASN A 102 15.95 -0.15 10.13
C ASN A 102 15.89 -1.26 9.06
N HIS A 103 15.60 -0.90 7.81
CA HIS A 103 15.49 -1.79 6.68
C HIS A 103 15.98 -1.11 5.41
N GLY A 104 16.46 -1.90 4.45
CA GLY A 104 16.78 -1.40 3.11
C GLY A 104 15.53 -1.01 2.30
N PRO A 105 15.74 -0.46 1.10
CA PRO A 105 14.67 -0.19 0.15
C PRO A 105 13.81 -1.43 -0.11
N SER A 106 12.51 -1.22 -0.25
CA SER A 106 11.55 -2.26 -0.58
C SER A 106 11.50 -2.47 -2.09
N ASP A 107 11.24 -3.70 -2.53
CA ASP A 107 10.90 -3.93 -3.92
C ASP A 107 9.53 -3.26 -4.23
N GLN A 108 9.34 -2.82 -5.48
CA GLN A 108 8.13 -2.09 -5.88
C GLN A 108 6.86 -2.96 -5.84
N THR A 109 6.98 -4.28 -5.68
CA THR A 109 5.85 -5.22 -5.60
C THR A 109 5.39 -5.50 -4.17
N SER A 110 6.26 -5.22 -3.19
CA SER A 110 6.01 -5.45 -1.79
C SER A 110 5.19 -4.31 -1.19
N ASP A 111 5.30 -3.08 -1.67
CA ASP A 111 4.52 -1.97 -1.16
C ASP A 111 3.22 -1.74 -1.96
N PRO A 112 2.02 -1.80 -1.34
CA PRO A 112 0.77 -1.49 -2.02
C PRO A 112 0.72 -0.10 -2.68
N ARG A 113 1.39 0.91 -2.12
CA ARG A 113 1.49 2.26 -2.71
C ARG A 113 2.39 2.26 -3.94
N ALA A 114 3.52 1.54 -3.88
CA ALA A 114 4.43 1.41 -5.02
C ALA A 114 3.79 0.67 -6.20
N ARG A 115 2.77 -0.16 -5.95
CA ARG A 115 1.97 -0.85 -6.98
C ARG A 115 0.79 -0.05 -7.52
N LYS A 116 0.52 1.15 -6.98
CA LYS A 116 -0.59 1.98 -7.43
C LYS A 116 -0.29 2.49 -8.84
N LEU A 117 -1.23 2.26 -9.76
CA LEU A 117 -1.16 2.85 -11.08
C LEU A 117 -1.41 4.37 -11.02
N PRO A 118 -0.77 5.17 -11.89
CA PRO A 118 -1.17 6.54 -12.14
C PRO A 118 -2.67 6.63 -12.48
N SER A 119 -3.31 7.76 -12.16
CA SER A 119 -4.76 7.92 -12.30
C SER A 119 -5.28 7.62 -13.70
N TYR A 120 -4.55 8.03 -14.75
CA TYR A 120 -4.95 7.77 -16.14
C TYR A 120 -4.93 6.26 -16.47
N MET A 121 -3.85 5.55 -16.11
CA MET A 121 -3.78 4.09 -16.27
C MET A 121 -4.79 3.34 -15.41
N SER A 122 -5.04 3.85 -14.21
CA SER A 122 -6.04 3.29 -13.33
C SER A 122 -7.43 3.31 -13.98
N ALA A 123 -7.78 4.39 -14.69
CA ALA A 123 -9.05 4.52 -15.39
C ALA A 123 -9.14 3.62 -16.63
N GLU A 124 -8.08 3.53 -17.43
CA GLU A 124 -8.04 2.61 -18.58
C GLU A 124 -8.16 1.15 -18.16
N VAL A 125 -7.47 0.73 -17.09
CA VAL A 125 -7.61 -0.62 -16.54
C VAL A 125 -9.03 -0.88 -16.06
N ASP A 126 -9.72 0.09 -15.45
CA ASP A 126 -11.13 -0.05 -15.09
C ASP A 126 -12.01 -0.30 -16.31
N GLN A 127 -11.77 0.45 -17.40
CA GLN A 127 -12.49 0.27 -18.64
C GLN A 127 -12.26 -1.14 -19.23
N TRP A 128 -11.01 -1.59 -19.36
CA TRP A 128 -10.72 -2.95 -19.85
C TRP A 128 -11.36 -4.04 -18.99
N LEU A 129 -11.39 -3.85 -17.66
CA LEU A 129 -12.05 -4.78 -16.75
C LEU A 129 -13.57 -4.84 -16.95
N ARG A 130 -14.22 -3.70 -17.23
CA ARG A 130 -15.66 -3.63 -17.57
C ARG A 130 -15.96 -4.25 -18.93
N GLU A 131 -15.09 -4.05 -19.91
CA GLU A 131 -15.15 -4.69 -21.24
C GLU A 131 -14.88 -6.21 -21.19
N GLY A 132 -14.58 -6.77 -20.01
CA GLY A 132 -14.41 -8.20 -19.83
C GLY A 132 -13.03 -8.72 -20.22
N TRP A 133 -12.02 -7.85 -20.38
CA TRP A 133 -10.66 -8.29 -20.67
C TRP A 133 -10.13 -9.26 -19.61
N GLN A 134 -9.35 -10.24 -20.07
CA GLN A 134 -8.67 -11.17 -19.17
C GLN A 134 -7.53 -10.45 -18.43
N VAL A 135 -7.31 -10.85 -17.16
CA VAL A 135 -6.24 -10.26 -16.32
C VAL A 135 -4.85 -10.49 -16.92
N SER A 136 -4.61 -11.63 -17.58
CA SER A 136 -3.38 -11.91 -18.32
C SER A 136 -3.14 -10.90 -19.43
N LYS A 137 -4.15 -10.62 -20.25
CA LYS A 137 -4.09 -9.63 -21.33
C LYS A 137 -3.81 -8.22 -20.79
N ILE A 138 -4.49 -7.82 -19.72
CA ILE A 138 -4.25 -6.52 -19.07
C ILE A 138 -2.81 -6.43 -18.53
N GLN A 139 -2.27 -7.51 -17.97
CA GLN A 139 -0.90 -7.57 -17.50
C GLN A 139 0.12 -7.41 -18.63
N GLU A 140 -0.10 -8.07 -19.76
CA GLU A 140 0.76 -7.92 -20.93
C GLU A 140 0.75 -6.47 -21.43
N GLU A 141 -0.43 -5.84 -21.51
CA GLU A 141 -0.57 -4.45 -21.93
C GLU A 141 0.15 -3.49 -20.96
N LEU A 142 -0.05 -3.68 -19.65
CA LEU A 142 0.62 -2.87 -18.62
C LEU A 142 2.15 -3.01 -18.70
N LYS A 143 2.67 -4.23 -18.89
CA LYS A 143 4.10 -4.47 -19.07
C LYS A 143 4.63 -3.81 -20.34
N GLY A 144 3.89 -3.91 -21.46
CA GLY A 144 4.25 -3.25 -22.72
C GLY A 144 4.36 -1.73 -22.59
N ARG A 145 3.63 -1.14 -21.64
CA ARG A 145 3.67 0.29 -21.29
C ARG A 145 4.62 0.64 -20.14
N GLY A 146 5.41 -0.32 -19.64
CA GLY A 146 6.42 -0.11 -18.59
C GLY A 146 5.92 -0.29 -17.15
N PHE A 147 4.66 -0.69 -16.93
CA PHE A 147 4.11 -0.93 -15.58
C PHE A 147 4.32 -2.38 -15.16
N THR A 148 5.49 -2.67 -14.56
CA THR A 148 5.89 -4.02 -14.13
C THR A 148 5.66 -4.30 -12.64
N ASN A 149 5.24 -3.29 -11.88
CA ASN A 149 5.00 -3.32 -10.44
C ASN A 149 3.64 -3.91 -10.04
N VAL A 150 2.64 -3.85 -10.92
CA VAL A 150 1.26 -4.28 -10.62
C VAL A 150 1.15 -5.80 -10.57
N LEU A 151 0.49 -6.36 -9.54
CA LEU A 151 0.26 -7.81 -9.44
C LEU A 151 -1.12 -8.20 -9.97
N ASN A 152 -1.26 -9.46 -10.42
CA ASN A 152 -2.56 -10.04 -10.80
C ASN A 152 -3.61 -9.88 -9.68
N THR A 153 -3.17 -10.03 -8.42
CA THR A 153 -4.04 -9.88 -7.26
C THR A 153 -4.61 -8.47 -7.12
N ASP A 154 -3.90 -7.43 -7.56
CA ASP A 154 -4.41 -6.07 -7.60
C ASP A 154 -5.53 -5.94 -8.62
N LEU A 155 -5.34 -6.49 -9.82
CA LEU A 155 -6.32 -6.48 -10.89
C LEU A 155 -7.58 -7.27 -10.51
N TYR A 156 -7.43 -8.44 -9.89
CA TYR A 156 -8.58 -9.20 -9.38
C TYR A 156 -9.33 -8.47 -8.27
N ASN A 157 -8.61 -7.84 -7.32
CA ASN A 157 -9.24 -7.04 -6.28
C ASN A 157 -10.00 -5.85 -6.87
N ARG A 158 -9.42 -5.19 -7.88
CA ARG A 158 -10.03 -4.07 -8.60
C ARG A 158 -11.29 -4.50 -9.34
N LYS A 159 -11.23 -5.61 -10.09
CA LYS A 159 -12.41 -6.22 -10.74
C LYS A 159 -13.55 -6.50 -9.76
N ARG A 160 -13.22 -6.99 -8.55
CA ARG A 160 -14.21 -7.24 -7.50
C ARG A 160 -14.83 -5.95 -6.96
N LEU A 161 -14.05 -4.88 -6.80
CA LEU A 161 -14.54 -3.58 -6.36
C LEU A 161 -15.52 -2.97 -7.39
N LEU A 162 -15.15 -2.99 -8.68
CA LEU A 162 -16.01 -2.49 -9.76
C LEU A 162 -17.38 -3.19 -9.78
N LYS A 163 -17.39 -4.52 -9.65
CA LYS A 163 -18.65 -5.30 -9.57
C LYS A 163 -19.51 -4.94 -8.36
N LYS A 164 -18.88 -4.60 -7.23
CA LYS A 164 -19.60 -4.19 -6.01
C LYS A 164 -20.24 -2.82 -6.21
N ASP A 165 -19.52 -1.89 -6.82
CA ASP A 165 -20.00 -0.53 -7.07
C ASP A 165 -21.17 -0.53 -8.07
N GLU A 166 -21.09 -1.35 -9.13
CA GLU A 166 -22.18 -1.54 -10.09
C GLU A 166 -23.43 -2.17 -9.45
N GLY A 167 -23.25 -3.15 -8.55
CA GLY A 167 -24.36 -3.74 -7.79
C GLY A 167 -25.00 -2.81 -6.76
N HIS A 168 -24.30 -1.73 -6.35
CA HIS A 168 -24.82 -0.74 -5.40
C HIS A 168 -25.55 0.43 -6.10
N MET A 169 -25.31 0.66 -7.39
CA MET A 169 -26.01 1.69 -8.18
C MET A 169 -27.33 1.20 -8.80
N LEU A 170 -27.64 -0.09 -8.68
CA LEU A 170 -28.86 -0.72 -9.22
C LEU A 170 -29.82 -1.20 -8.12
N GLY A 171 -29.60 -0.79 -6.87
CA GLY A 171 -30.39 -1.18 -5.70
C GLY A 171 -31.04 -0.01 -4.98
#